data_AF-A0A8J3ID37-F1
#
_entry.id   AF-A0A8J3ID37-F1
#
_cell.length_a   1.000
_cell.length_b   1.000
_cell.length_c   1.000
_cell.angle_alpha   90.00
_cell.angle_beta   90.00
_cell.angle_gamma   90.00
#
_symmetry.space_group_name_H-M   'P 1'
#
loop_
_entity.id
_entity.type
_entity.pdbx_description
1 polymer ?
#
loop_
_entity_poly.entity_id
_entity_poly.type
_entity_poly.pdbx_seq_one_letter_code
_entity_poly.pdbx_strand_id
1 'polypeptide(L)'
;MFLTLIVLAVLVILSGIMLVFYTEVARPAQLRANATATMQSFTASTATANVYATGTAHVTATAHAKATTQAKATATAIQSVYANATSGSPAFGSSLAYQDDGNWDTYDAVGGGGCAFRDGALHSTIMKKSFYVPCFAKATDFDNFALETEVTIVKGDEGGVIFRGNDKTSKFYYFRIGRDGFYSLNVSKDDKNSTPLLYDTSSAIKKKAGDMNLLTVIARGKQIYLFINKQFVAGTTDGSYSAGEIGVFAGNNGNETDVAFSNVHVWSL
;
A
#
# COMPACT_ATOMS: atom_id res chain seq x y z
N MET A 1 -7.67 94.26 50.06
CA MET A 1 -7.50 93.03 50.88
C MET A 1 -8.73 92.12 50.86
N PHE A 2 -9.96 92.62 50.88
CA PHE A 2 -11.17 91.78 50.78
C PHE A 2 -11.39 91.12 49.41
N LEU A 3 -11.13 91.83 48.31
CA LEU A 3 -11.34 91.31 46.95
C LEU A 3 -10.45 90.08 46.63
N THR A 4 -9.21 90.11 47.11
CA THR A 4 -8.22 89.02 46.93
C THR A 4 -8.61 87.74 47.69
N LEU A 5 -9.23 87.87 48.86
CA LEU A 5 -9.74 86.75 49.65
C LEU A 5 -10.95 86.07 48.97
N ILE A 6 -11.83 86.86 48.34
CA ILE A 6 -12.98 86.33 47.59
C ILE A 6 -12.51 85.56 46.35
N VAL A 7 -11.54 86.08 45.61
CA VAL A 7 -10.98 85.39 44.43
C VAL A 7 -10.31 84.07 44.82
N LEU A 8 -9.56 84.05 45.93
CA LEU A 8 -8.96 82.81 46.45
C LEU A 8 -10.01 81.78 46.89
N ALA A 9 -11.07 82.21 47.57
CA ALA A 9 -12.15 81.33 47.98
C ALA A 9 -12.88 80.70 46.78
N VAL A 10 -13.13 81.50 45.73
CA VAL A 10 -13.74 81.01 44.48
C VAL A 10 -12.82 80.01 43.77
N LEU A 11 -11.51 80.25 43.73
CA LEU A 11 -10.55 79.32 43.13
C LEU A 11 -10.49 77.98 43.87
N VAL A 12 -10.57 77.97 45.20
CA VAL A 12 -10.59 76.75 46.01
C VAL A 12 -11.90 75.97 45.82
N ILE A 13 -13.04 76.67 45.69
CA ILE A 13 -14.33 76.03 45.41
C ILE A 13 -14.34 75.44 44.01
N LEU A 14 -13.86 76.17 43.01
CA LEU A 14 -13.74 75.69 41.64
C LEU A 14 -12.78 74.50 41.52
N SER A 15 -11.66 74.51 42.25
CA SER A 15 -10.73 73.38 42.26
C SER A 15 -11.32 72.16 42.96
N GLY A 16 -12.08 72.34 44.05
CA GLY A 16 -12.80 71.28 44.74
C GLY A 16 -13.89 70.65 43.87
N ILE A 17 -14.69 71.46 43.17
CA ILE A 17 -15.71 70.99 42.21
C ILE A 17 -15.05 70.24 41.04
N MET A 18 -13.94 70.75 40.51
CA MET A 18 -13.17 70.05 39.46
C MET A 18 -12.63 68.71 39.95
N LEU A 19 -12.11 68.64 41.19
CA LEU A 19 -11.58 67.41 41.75
C LEU A 19 -12.68 66.36 41.92
N VAL A 20 -13.84 66.75 42.48
CA VAL A 20 -15.00 65.85 42.65
C VAL A 20 -15.56 65.39 41.30
N PHE A 21 -15.70 66.30 40.34
CA PHE A 21 -16.11 65.93 38.98
C PHE A 21 -15.12 64.94 38.34
N TYR A 22 -13.82 65.15 38.57
CA TYR A 22 -12.79 64.25 38.06
C TYR A 22 -12.84 62.87 38.73
N THR A 23 -13.01 62.79 40.05
CA THR A 23 -12.99 61.52 40.80
C THR A 23 -14.29 60.72 40.69
N GLU A 24 -15.44 61.40 40.68
CA GLU A 24 -16.76 60.76 40.69
C GLU A 24 -17.35 60.55 39.30
N VAL A 25 -16.97 61.38 38.32
CA VAL A 25 -17.58 61.34 36.97
C VAL A 25 -16.56 60.93 35.91
N ALA A 26 -15.47 61.67 35.75
CA ALA A 26 -14.54 61.46 34.64
C ALA A 26 -13.73 60.16 34.76
N ARG A 27 -13.11 59.91 35.92
CA ARG A 27 -12.27 58.73 36.16
C ARG A 27 -13.05 57.40 36.11
N PRO A 28 -14.24 57.26 36.72
CA PRO A 28 -15.04 56.04 36.62
C PRO A 28 -15.55 55.81 35.20
N ALA A 29 -15.90 56.87 34.46
CA ALA A 29 -16.30 56.76 33.05
C ALA A 29 -15.16 56.23 32.16
N GLN A 30 -13.93 56.73 32.37
CA GLN A 30 -12.74 56.22 31.67
C GLN A 30 -12.44 54.75 32.00
N LEU A 31 -12.54 54.37 33.28
CA LEU A 31 -12.35 52.97 33.70
C LEU A 31 -13.39 52.03 33.07
N ARG A 32 -14.66 52.46 33.01
CA ARG A 32 -15.74 51.71 32.32
C ARG A 32 -15.47 51.60 30.82
N ALA A 33 -15.07 52.69 30.16
CA ALA A 33 -14.72 52.68 28.74
C ALA A 33 -13.56 51.72 28.44
N ASN A 34 -12.51 51.72 29.26
CA ASN A 34 -11.37 50.81 29.13
C ASN A 34 -11.75 49.35 29.38
N ALA A 35 -12.61 49.08 30.37
CA ALA A 35 -13.13 47.73 30.64
C ALA A 35 -13.99 47.21 29.48
N THR A 36 -14.86 48.05 28.90
CA THR A 36 -15.67 47.69 27.72
C THR A 36 -14.79 47.45 26.50
N ALA A 37 -13.80 48.29 26.24
CA ALA A 37 -12.85 48.12 25.13
C ALA A 37 -12.04 46.81 25.27
N THR A 38 -11.64 46.45 26.50
CA THR A 38 -10.93 45.20 26.79
C THR A 38 -11.83 43.98 26.58
N MET A 39 -13.09 44.01 27.02
CA MET A 39 -14.02 42.90 26.74
C MET A 39 -14.35 42.75 25.24
N GLN A 40 -14.44 43.86 24.52
CA GLN A 40 -14.64 43.85 23.07
C GLN A 40 -13.44 43.24 22.33
N SER A 41 -12.20 43.51 22.76
CA SER A 41 -11.01 42.92 22.15
C SER A 41 -10.88 41.41 22.43
N PHE A 42 -11.22 40.96 23.65
CA PHE A 42 -11.27 39.52 23.99
C PHE A 42 -12.36 38.76 23.24
N THR A 43 -13.56 39.34 23.08
CA THR A 43 -14.64 38.71 22.32
C THR A 43 -14.32 38.67 20.83
N ALA A 44 -13.72 39.73 20.27
CA ALA A 44 -13.26 39.75 18.89
C ALA A 44 -12.13 38.75 18.61
N SER A 45 -11.15 38.61 19.52
CA SER A 45 -10.07 37.62 19.38
C SER A 45 -10.60 36.18 19.47
N THR A 46 -11.57 35.92 20.34
CA THR A 46 -12.20 34.61 20.49
C THR A 46 -13.06 34.26 19.26
N ALA A 47 -13.85 35.20 18.74
CA ALA A 47 -14.62 35.00 17.52
C ALA A 47 -13.72 34.71 16.32
N THR A 48 -12.62 35.46 16.20
CA THR A 48 -11.60 35.27 15.17
C THR A 48 -10.95 33.89 15.28
N ALA A 49 -10.55 33.47 16.48
CA ALA A 49 -9.99 32.14 16.73
C ALA A 49 -10.98 31.01 16.37
N ASN A 50 -12.26 31.16 16.68
CA ASN A 50 -13.30 30.19 16.33
C ASN A 50 -13.52 30.10 14.82
N VAL A 51 -13.51 31.24 14.09
CA VAL A 51 -13.60 31.26 12.62
C VAL A 51 -12.38 30.57 11.99
N TYR A 52 -11.18 30.83 12.50
CA TYR A 52 -9.96 30.14 12.03
C TYR A 52 -9.98 28.64 12.32
N ALA A 53 -10.38 28.23 13.53
CA ALA A 53 -10.48 26.81 13.89
C ALA A 53 -11.54 26.08 13.05
N THR A 54 -12.70 26.71 12.82
CA THR A 54 -13.77 26.14 11.99
C THR A 54 -13.35 26.07 10.52
N GLY A 55 -12.71 27.13 10.01
CA GLY A 55 -12.17 27.18 8.65
C GLY A 55 -11.12 26.10 8.39
N THR A 56 -10.17 25.92 9.31
CA THR A 56 -9.12 24.88 9.18
C THR A 56 -9.69 23.46 9.31
N ALA A 57 -10.66 23.22 10.19
CA ALA A 57 -11.36 21.95 10.28
C ALA A 57 -12.11 21.61 8.98
N HIS A 58 -12.80 22.58 8.39
CA HIS A 58 -13.53 22.39 7.13
C HIS A 58 -12.61 22.11 5.94
N VAL A 59 -11.49 22.84 5.82
CA VAL A 59 -10.49 22.60 4.78
C VAL A 59 -9.85 21.22 4.92
N THR A 60 -9.48 20.82 6.15
CA THR A 60 -8.91 19.49 6.43
C THR A 60 -9.90 18.37 6.12
N ALA A 61 -11.16 18.50 6.55
CA ALA A 61 -12.21 17.52 6.27
C ALA A 61 -12.45 17.37 4.75
N THR A 62 -12.45 18.49 4.02
CA THR A 62 -12.62 18.49 2.56
C THR A 62 -11.43 17.84 1.85
N ALA A 63 -10.20 18.13 2.30
CA ALA A 63 -8.98 17.50 1.77
C ALA A 63 -8.98 15.98 2.01
N HIS A 64 -9.36 15.54 3.21
CA HIS A 64 -9.50 14.12 3.53
C HIS A 64 -10.58 13.45 2.67
N ALA A 65 -11.77 14.06 2.56
CA ALA A 65 -12.85 13.51 1.73
C ALA A 65 -12.44 13.38 0.26
N LYS A 66 -11.70 14.36 -0.28
CA LYS A 66 -11.15 14.31 -1.65
C LYS A 66 -10.12 13.19 -1.78
N ALA A 67 -9.18 13.07 -0.85
CA ALA A 67 -8.17 12.01 -0.84
C ALA A 67 -8.82 10.61 -0.77
N THR A 68 -9.82 10.42 0.10
CA THR A 68 -10.57 9.17 0.20
C THR A 68 -11.33 8.84 -1.09
N THR A 69 -11.97 9.83 -1.71
CA THR A 69 -12.69 9.64 -2.98
C THR A 69 -11.71 9.24 -4.09
N GLN A 70 -10.55 9.88 -4.17
CA GLN A 70 -9.51 9.54 -5.13
C GLN A 70 -8.95 8.13 -4.89
N ALA A 71 -8.65 7.76 -3.65
CA ALA A 71 -8.21 6.42 -3.31
C ALA A 71 -9.22 5.34 -3.71
N LYS A 72 -10.52 5.60 -3.47
CA LYS A 72 -11.61 4.68 -3.87
C LYS A 72 -11.72 4.56 -5.40
N ALA A 73 -11.60 5.67 -6.13
CA ALA A 73 -11.61 5.66 -7.59
C ALA A 73 -10.43 4.86 -8.15
N THR A 74 -9.22 5.06 -7.61
CA THR A 74 -8.03 4.29 -7.99
C THR A 74 -8.20 2.80 -7.70
N ALA A 75 -8.70 2.43 -6.51
CA ALA A 75 -8.95 1.04 -6.17
C ALA A 75 -9.98 0.39 -7.12
N THR A 76 -11.04 1.12 -7.49
CA THR A 76 -12.05 0.65 -8.43
C THR A 76 -11.47 0.45 -9.83
N ALA A 77 -10.65 1.41 -10.30
CA ALA A 77 -9.98 1.31 -11.59
C ALA A 77 -9.03 0.10 -11.64
N ILE A 78 -8.23 -0.12 -10.61
CA ILE A 78 -7.33 -1.27 -10.54
C ILE A 78 -8.10 -2.60 -10.48
N GLN A 79 -9.21 -2.65 -9.75
CA GLN A 79 -10.06 -3.85 -9.73
C GLN A 79 -10.67 -4.13 -11.11
N SER A 80 -11.01 -3.10 -11.88
CA SER A 80 -11.46 -3.27 -13.26
C SER A 80 -10.36 -3.81 -14.18
N VAL A 81 -9.10 -3.44 -13.95
CA VAL A 81 -7.96 -4.04 -14.67
C VAL A 81 -7.89 -5.54 -14.42
N TYR A 82 -8.01 -5.96 -13.15
CA TYR A 82 -8.06 -7.38 -12.80
C TYR A 82 -9.22 -8.08 -13.50
N ALA A 83 -10.45 -7.57 -13.34
CA ALA A 83 -11.65 -8.19 -13.88
C ALA A 83 -11.61 -8.31 -15.41
N ASN A 84 -11.10 -7.30 -16.10
CA ASN A 84 -10.97 -7.33 -17.55
C ASN A 84 -9.87 -8.30 -18.00
N ALA A 85 -8.73 -8.31 -17.30
CA ALA A 85 -7.59 -9.14 -17.67
C ALA A 85 -7.82 -10.63 -17.43
N THR A 86 -8.71 -11.00 -16.51
CA THR A 86 -9.11 -12.40 -16.24
C THR A 86 -10.52 -12.72 -16.77
N SER A 87 -11.03 -11.91 -17.70
CA SER A 87 -12.33 -12.14 -18.32
C SER A 87 -12.26 -13.16 -19.46
N GLY A 88 -13.33 -13.91 -19.66
CA GLY A 88 -13.43 -14.90 -20.73
C GLY A 88 -12.65 -16.20 -20.46
N SER A 89 -12.48 -16.99 -21.51
CA SER A 89 -11.77 -18.27 -21.44
C SER A 89 -10.26 -18.05 -21.42
N PRO A 90 -9.52 -18.71 -20.51
CA PRO A 90 -8.05 -18.71 -20.54
C PRO A 90 -7.51 -19.23 -21.88
N ALA A 91 -6.44 -18.62 -22.36
CA ALA A 91 -5.67 -19.09 -23.51
C ALA A 91 -4.87 -20.36 -23.18
N PHE A 92 -4.52 -20.54 -21.91
CA PHE A 92 -3.90 -21.76 -21.39
C PHE A 92 -4.44 -22.05 -19.99
N GLY A 93 -4.64 -23.33 -19.69
CA GLY A 93 -5.10 -23.81 -18.40
C GLY A 93 -4.42 -25.12 -18.05
N SER A 94 -3.95 -25.24 -16.81
CA SER A 94 -3.38 -26.47 -16.27
C SER A 94 -3.95 -26.72 -14.88
N SER A 95 -4.48 -27.93 -14.66
CA SER A 95 -4.92 -28.32 -13.31
C SER A 95 -3.74 -28.46 -12.34
N LEU A 96 -2.54 -28.72 -12.88
CA LEU A 96 -1.35 -29.17 -12.17
C LEU A 96 -1.53 -30.48 -11.39
N ALA A 97 -2.57 -31.27 -11.64
CA ALA A 97 -2.73 -32.58 -11.00
C ALA A 97 -1.86 -33.68 -11.63
N TYR A 98 -1.44 -33.49 -12.88
CA TYR A 98 -0.63 -34.40 -13.67
C TYR A 98 -0.01 -33.63 -14.85
N GLN A 99 0.89 -34.28 -15.60
CA GLN A 99 1.51 -33.67 -16.77
C GLN A 99 0.49 -33.38 -17.88
N ASP A 100 0.60 -32.21 -18.51
CA ASP A 100 -0.28 -31.76 -19.57
C ASP A 100 0.51 -31.04 -20.68
N ASP A 101 -0.21 -30.35 -21.56
CA ASP A 101 0.36 -29.63 -22.70
C ASP A 101 1.33 -28.52 -22.30
N GLY A 102 1.38 -28.12 -21.02
CA GLY A 102 2.39 -27.21 -20.50
C GLY A 102 3.80 -27.79 -20.45
N ASN A 103 3.95 -29.12 -20.52
CA ASN A 103 5.23 -29.83 -20.39
C ASN A 103 6.03 -29.34 -19.16
N TRP A 104 5.41 -29.46 -17.99
CA TRP A 104 5.96 -29.02 -16.72
C TRP A 104 7.21 -29.80 -16.33
N ASP A 105 8.17 -29.12 -15.74
CA ASP A 105 9.37 -29.76 -15.20
C ASP A 105 9.02 -30.82 -14.13
N THR A 106 9.64 -31.99 -14.27
CA THR A 106 9.68 -33.02 -13.24
C THR A 106 11.12 -33.53 -13.11
N TYR A 107 11.75 -33.30 -11.97
CA TYR A 107 13.15 -33.66 -11.73
C TYR A 107 13.48 -33.67 -10.24
N ASP A 108 14.56 -34.37 -9.88
CA ASP A 108 15.15 -34.32 -8.54
C ASP A 108 16.22 -33.22 -8.46
N ALA A 109 16.07 -32.29 -7.52
CA ALA A 109 16.99 -31.18 -7.37
C ALA A 109 18.30 -31.59 -6.67
N VAL A 110 19.42 -31.01 -7.11
CA VAL A 110 20.70 -31.14 -6.41
C VAL A 110 20.60 -30.47 -5.04
N GLY A 111 20.68 -31.27 -3.97
CA GLY A 111 20.48 -30.79 -2.60
C GLY A 111 19.11 -31.14 -2.01
N GLY A 112 18.32 -31.98 -2.69
CA GLY A 112 17.10 -32.58 -2.16
C GLY A 112 15.84 -31.77 -2.46
N GLY A 113 14.75 -32.49 -2.75
CA GLY A 113 13.52 -31.92 -3.31
C GLY A 113 13.53 -32.00 -4.83
N GLY A 114 12.83 -31.09 -5.49
CA GLY A 114 12.59 -31.14 -6.93
C GLY A 114 11.18 -30.72 -7.30
N CYS A 115 10.79 -31.06 -8.53
CA CYS A 115 9.46 -30.86 -9.07
C CYS A 115 8.79 -32.21 -9.31
N ALA A 116 7.60 -32.43 -8.75
CA ALA A 116 6.86 -33.67 -8.93
C ALA A 116 5.35 -33.48 -8.75
N PHE A 117 4.56 -34.20 -9.55
CA PHE A 117 3.12 -34.30 -9.36
C PHE A 117 2.81 -35.31 -8.25
N ARG A 118 2.09 -34.87 -7.23
CA ARG A 118 1.57 -35.72 -6.15
C ARG A 118 0.40 -35.05 -5.46
N ASP A 119 -0.44 -35.84 -4.81
CA ASP A 119 -1.56 -35.34 -4.01
C ASP A 119 -2.52 -34.41 -4.80
N GLY A 120 -2.59 -34.57 -6.12
CA GLY A 120 -3.42 -33.75 -7.02
C GLY A 120 -2.87 -32.37 -7.34
N ALA A 121 -1.58 -32.12 -7.09
CA ALA A 121 -0.91 -30.84 -7.34
C ALA A 121 0.53 -31.03 -7.86
N LEU A 122 1.09 -29.96 -8.44
CA LEU A 122 2.52 -29.90 -8.73
C LEU A 122 3.22 -29.39 -7.47
N HIS A 123 4.11 -30.19 -6.92
CA HIS A 123 4.92 -29.81 -5.78
C HIS A 123 6.29 -29.32 -6.22
N SER A 124 6.66 -28.13 -5.74
CA SER A 124 8.04 -27.67 -5.72
C SER A 124 8.57 -27.82 -4.30
N THR A 125 9.65 -28.58 -4.15
CA THR A 125 10.24 -28.87 -2.83
C THR A 125 11.73 -28.55 -2.83
N ILE A 126 12.23 -27.98 -1.73
CA ILE A 126 13.66 -27.65 -1.57
C ILE A 126 14.13 -27.85 -0.12
N MET A 127 15.13 -28.72 0.06
CA MET A 127 15.73 -29.00 1.38
C MET A 127 16.95 -28.12 1.66
N LYS A 128 17.69 -27.74 0.61
CA LYS A 128 18.90 -26.95 0.73
C LYS A 128 18.59 -25.49 1.10
N LYS A 129 19.16 -25.02 2.20
CA LYS A 129 19.03 -23.63 2.67
C LYS A 129 19.61 -22.63 1.68
N SER A 130 18.91 -21.50 1.49
CA SER A 130 19.26 -20.40 0.60
C SER A 130 19.27 -20.79 -0.88
N PHE A 131 18.44 -21.75 -1.25
CA PHE A 131 18.19 -22.18 -2.63
C PHE A 131 16.69 -22.13 -2.92
N TYR A 132 16.37 -22.14 -4.22
CA TYR A 132 15.02 -22.27 -4.74
C TYR A 132 14.97 -23.38 -5.79
N VAL A 133 13.77 -23.89 -6.05
CA VAL A 133 13.52 -24.94 -7.06
C VAL A 133 12.43 -24.43 -8.02
N PRO A 134 12.79 -24.03 -9.25
CA PRO A 134 11.81 -23.63 -10.24
C PRO A 134 11.22 -24.86 -10.96
N CYS A 135 9.93 -24.80 -11.25
CA CYS A 135 9.23 -25.78 -12.07
C CYS A 135 8.57 -25.03 -13.24
N PHE A 136 9.20 -25.03 -14.40
CA PHE A 136 8.71 -24.33 -15.59
C PHE A 136 7.74 -25.16 -16.40
N ALA A 137 6.78 -24.51 -17.05
CA ALA A 137 6.00 -25.07 -18.15
C ALA A 137 6.76 -24.86 -19.47
N LYS A 138 7.55 -25.85 -19.89
CA LYS A 138 8.52 -25.73 -21.01
C LYS A 138 7.88 -25.49 -22.39
N ALA A 139 6.58 -25.76 -22.53
CA ALA A 139 5.85 -25.59 -23.79
C ALA A 139 5.05 -24.27 -23.82
N THR A 140 5.46 -23.26 -23.03
CA THR A 140 4.77 -21.96 -22.94
C THR A 140 5.67 -20.81 -23.39
N ASP A 141 5.06 -19.79 -24.00
CA ASP A 141 5.71 -18.53 -24.33
C ASP A 141 4.66 -17.42 -24.36
N PHE A 142 4.65 -16.56 -23.34
CA PHE A 142 3.64 -15.51 -23.18
C PHE A 142 4.27 -14.12 -23.01
N ASP A 143 3.69 -13.11 -23.66
CA ASP A 143 4.14 -11.70 -23.60
C ASP A 143 3.22 -10.83 -22.74
N ASN A 144 2.00 -10.55 -23.20
CA ASN A 144 0.97 -9.77 -22.56
C ASN A 144 -0.10 -10.72 -22.04
N PHE A 145 -0.16 -10.89 -20.72
CA PHE A 145 -1.04 -11.87 -20.12
C PHE A 145 -1.44 -11.52 -18.68
N ALA A 146 -2.54 -12.11 -18.24
CA ALA A 146 -2.79 -12.37 -16.82
C ALA A 146 -2.47 -13.84 -16.51
N LEU A 147 -1.61 -14.09 -15.52
CA LEU A 147 -1.31 -15.42 -14.98
C LEU A 147 -1.90 -15.51 -13.58
N GLU A 148 -2.75 -16.51 -13.34
CA GLU A 148 -3.33 -16.81 -12.04
C GLU A 148 -3.03 -18.25 -11.63
N THR A 149 -2.68 -18.47 -10.37
CA THR A 149 -2.52 -19.81 -9.79
C THR A 149 -2.78 -19.84 -8.29
N GLU A 150 -3.20 -21.00 -7.81
CA GLU A 150 -3.34 -21.28 -6.39
C GLU A 150 -2.00 -21.78 -5.83
N VAL A 151 -1.54 -21.14 -4.75
CA VAL A 151 -0.27 -21.42 -4.08
C VAL A 151 -0.54 -21.80 -2.63
N THR A 152 -0.13 -23.00 -2.25
CA THR A 152 -0.26 -23.51 -0.89
C THR A 152 1.10 -23.88 -0.33
N ILE A 153 1.62 -23.08 0.61
CA ILE A 153 2.86 -23.40 1.33
C ILE A 153 2.52 -24.47 2.38
N VAL A 154 2.78 -25.74 2.04
CA VAL A 154 2.49 -26.89 2.89
C VAL A 154 3.40 -26.89 4.12
N LYS A 155 4.70 -26.65 3.91
CA LYS A 155 5.67 -26.38 4.97
C LYS A 155 6.79 -25.46 4.47
N GLY A 156 7.51 -24.86 5.40
CA GLY A 156 8.68 -24.03 5.12
C GLY A 156 8.38 -22.54 4.96
N ASP A 157 9.01 -21.90 3.98
CA ASP A 157 9.20 -20.45 3.98
C ASP A 157 8.38 -19.73 2.92
N GLU A 158 8.68 -19.97 1.63
CA GLU A 158 8.15 -19.16 0.54
C GLU A 158 7.85 -19.95 -0.74
N GLY A 159 6.91 -19.43 -1.51
CA GLY A 159 6.57 -19.94 -2.84
C GLY A 159 5.95 -18.87 -3.71
N GLY A 160 5.84 -19.15 -5.00
CA GLY A 160 5.28 -18.19 -5.94
C GLY A 160 5.34 -18.61 -7.38
N VAL A 161 5.21 -17.61 -8.25
CA VAL A 161 5.16 -17.78 -9.71
C VAL A 161 6.38 -17.20 -10.40
N ILE A 162 6.75 -17.83 -11.50
CA ILE A 162 7.76 -17.39 -12.47
C ILE A 162 7.02 -16.98 -13.74
N PHE A 163 7.46 -15.92 -14.41
CA PHE A 163 6.86 -15.47 -15.65
C PHE A 163 7.84 -14.73 -16.55
N ARG A 164 7.55 -14.74 -17.86
CA ARG A 164 8.45 -14.27 -18.94
C ARG A 164 9.85 -14.84 -18.79
N GLY A 165 9.91 -16.14 -18.53
CA GLY A 165 11.11 -16.83 -18.16
C GLY A 165 11.83 -17.49 -19.32
N ASN A 166 13.12 -17.70 -19.10
CA ASN A 166 13.98 -18.53 -19.92
C ASN A 166 14.77 -19.43 -18.95
N ASP A 167 14.29 -20.65 -18.77
CA ASP A 167 14.88 -21.61 -17.83
C ASP A 167 16.37 -21.85 -18.12
N LYS A 168 16.72 -22.04 -19.40
CA LYS A 168 18.09 -22.34 -19.84
C LYS A 168 19.12 -21.30 -19.40
N THR A 169 18.70 -20.06 -19.21
CA THR A 169 19.58 -18.96 -18.79
C THR A 169 19.26 -18.43 -17.41
N SER A 170 18.28 -19.02 -16.72
CA SER A 170 17.79 -18.58 -15.41
C SER A 170 17.41 -17.09 -15.37
N LYS A 171 16.86 -16.60 -16.49
CA LYS A 171 16.41 -15.22 -16.69
C LYS A 171 14.91 -15.16 -16.67
N PHE A 172 14.33 -14.56 -15.63
CA PHE A 172 12.89 -14.51 -15.46
C PHE A 172 12.49 -13.45 -14.44
N TYR A 173 11.21 -13.09 -14.42
CA TYR A 173 10.62 -12.47 -13.23
C TYR A 173 10.06 -13.53 -12.31
N TYR A 174 10.07 -13.26 -11.01
CA TYR A 174 9.34 -14.08 -10.06
C TYR A 174 8.65 -13.23 -9.00
N PHE A 175 7.41 -13.60 -8.71
CA PHE A 175 6.57 -13.00 -7.67
C PHE A 175 6.35 -14.02 -6.56
N ARG A 176 6.78 -13.68 -5.35
CA ARG A 176 6.80 -14.60 -4.20
C ARG A 176 5.97 -14.08 -3.04
N ILE A 177 5.45 -15.03 -2.26
CA ILE A 177 4.86 -14.78 -0.94
C ILE A 177 5.55 -15.63 0.12
N GLY A 178 5.64 -15.09 1.34
CA GLY A 178 6.10 -15.79 2.53
C GLY A 178 5.00 -15.92 3.58
N ARG A 179 5.15 -16.90 4.49
CA ARG A 179 4.20 -17.09 5.61
C ARG A 179 4.27 -15.99 6.68
N ASP A 180 5.26 -15.11 6.65
CA ASP A 180 5.32 -13.89 7.46
C ASP A 180 4.41 -12.77 6.92
N GLY A 181 3.86 -12.93 5.71
CA GLY A 181 3.09 -11.93 5.01
C GLY A 181 3.95 -10.99 4.17
N PHE A 182 5.22 -11.31 3.95
CA PHE A 182 6.07 -10.65 3.00
C PHE A 182 5.72 -11.06 1.56
N TYR A 183 5.84 -10.13 0.63
CA TYR A 183 5.86 -10.44 -0.79
C TYR A 183 6.95 -9.64 -1.50
N SER A 184 7.47 -10.18 -2.60
CA SER A 184 8.34 -9.41 -3.48
C SER A 184 8.21 -9.83 -4.93
N LEU A 185 8.42 -8.86 -5.82
CA LEU A 185 8.64 -9.09 -7.23
C LEU A 185 10.10 -8.79 -7.53
N ASN A 186 10.75 -9.73 -8.20
CA ASN A 186 12.18 -9.69 -8.46
C ASN A 186 12.43 -10.02 -9.93
N VAL A 187 13.59 -9.58 -10.41
CA VAL A 187 14.13 -9.95 -11.71
C VAL A 187 15.38 -10.81 -11.49
N SER A 188 15.36 -12.05 -11.97
CA SER A 188 16.53 -12.93 -12.02
C SER A 188 17.32 -12.65 -13.29
N LYS A 189 18.63 -12.43 -13.16
CA LYS A 189 19.55 -12.18 -14.29
C LYS A 189 20.33 -13.43 -14.69
N ASP A 190 20.50 -14.35 -13.75
CA ASP A 190 21.13 -15.66 -13.88
C ASP A 190 20.81 -16.52 -12.63
N ASP A 191 21.45 -17.67 -12.49
CA ASP A 191 21.22 -18.64 -11.41
C ASP A 191 21.53 -18.12 -10.00
N LYS A 192 22.30 -17.04 -9.87
CA LYS A 192 22.82 -16.52 -8.60
C LYS A 192 22.46 -15.07 -8.33
N ASN A 193 22.08 -14.32 -9.36
CA ASN A 193 21.88 -12.89 -9.27
C ASN A 193 20.42 -12.54 -9.52
N SER A 194 19.75 -12.09 -8.46
CA SER A 194 18.40 -11.52 -8.52
C SER A 194 18.37 -10.12 -7.93
N THR A 195 17.52 -9.26 -8.47
CA THR A 195 17.31 -7.89 -7.99
C THR A 195 15.83 -7.69 -7.64
N PRO A 196 15.49 -7.22 -6.43
CA PRO A 196 14.11 -6.88 -6.12
C PRO A 196 13.69 -5.63 -6.91
N LEU A 197 12.54 -5.70 -7.57
CA LEU A 197 11.89 -4.55 -8.21
C LEU A 197 11.00 -3.81 -7.22
N LEU A 198 10.32 -4.57 -6.36
CA LEU A 198 9.53 -4.06 -5.23
C LEU A 198 9.34 -5.17 -4.21
N TYR A 199 9.06 -4.78 -2.97
CA TYR A 199 8.68 -5.68 -1.89
C TYR A 199 7.95 -4.90 -0.80
N ASP A 200 7.04 -5.58 -0.11
CA ASP A 200 6.35 -5.05 1.06
C ASP A 200 5.72 -6.22 1.84
N THR A 201 4.88 -5.90 2.82
CA THR A 201 4.00 -6.84 3.51
C THR A 201 2.55 -6.61 3.11
N SER A 202 1.73 -7.66 3.14
CA SER A 202 0.31 -7.56 2.85
C SER A 202 -0.53 -8.39 3.82
N SER A 203 -1.62 -7.80 4.31
CA SER A 203 -2.65 -8.51 5.08
C SER A 203 -3.50 -9.44 4.21
N ALA A 204 -3.42 -9.32 2.87
CA ALA A 204 -4.10 -10.22 1.95
C ALA A 204 -3.53 -11.65 1.99
N ILE A 205 -2.28 -11.83 2.43
CA ILE A 205 -1.62 -13.14 2.48
C ILE A 205 -2.16 -13.94 3.66
N LYS A 206 -2.69 -15.14 3.37
CA LYS A 206 -2.98 -16.15 4.38
C LYS A 206 -1.68 -16.79 4.83
N LYS A 207 -1.38 -16.67 6.12
CA LYS A 207 -0.06 -16.94 6.71
C LYS A 207 0.09 -18.35 7.29
N LYS A 208 -1.02 -19.05 7.53
CA LYS A 208 -0.99 -20.38 8.13
C LYS A 208 -0.52 -21.40 7.10
N ALA A 209 0.31 -22.35 7.54
CA ALA A 209 0.73 -23.45 6.68
C ALA A 209 -0.49 -24.25 6.19
N GLY A 210 -0.50 -24.60 4.91
CA GLY A 210 -1.62 -25.28 4.26
C GLY A 210 -2.77 -24.36 3.83
N ASP A 211 -2.76 -23.07 4.16
CA ASP A 211 -3.74 -22.13 3.61
C ASP A 211 -3.39 -21.78 2.15
N MET A 212 -4.38 -21.87 1.26
CA MET A 212 -4.24 -21.50 -0.14
C MET A 212 -4.30 -19.98 -0.32
N ASN A 213 -3.34 -19.44 -1.08
CA ASN A 213 -3.34 -18.08 -1.61
C ASN A 213 -3.48 -18.09 -3.13
N LEU A 214 -4.36 -17.25 -3.68
CA LEU A 214 -4.47 -17.04 -5.12
C LEU A 214 -3.52 -15.92 -5.54
N LEU A 215 -2.50 -16.23 -6.34
CA LEU A 215 -1.59 -15.23 -6.88
C LEU A 215 -1.99 -14.90 -8.31
N THR A 216 -2.01 -13.60 -8.62
CA THR A 216 -2.24 -13.14 -9.99
C THR A 216 -1.19 -12.10 -10.38
N VAL A 217 -0.59 -12.28 -11.56
CA VAL A 217 0.29 -11.32 -12.20
C VAL A 217 -0.35 -10.87 -13.51
N ILE A 218 -0.48 -9.57 -13.72
CA ILE A 218 -0.90 -8.99 -15.00
C ILE A 218 0.31 -8.29 -15.60
N ALA A 219 0.85 -8.84 -16.68
CA ALA A 219 1.98 -8.30 -17.40
C ALA A 219 1.50 -7.73 -18.74
N ARG A 220 1.64 -6.41 -18.96
CA ARG A 220 1.25 -5.71 -20.19
C ARG A 220 2.33 -4.74 -20.62
N GLY A 221 3.02 -5.06 -21.72
CA GLY A 221 4.21 -4.36 -22.16
C GLY A 221 5.26 -4.40 -21.05
N LYS A 222 5.60 -3.24 -20.49
CA LYS A 222 6.51 -3.11 -19.35
C LYS A 222 5.80 -3.01 -18.00
N GLN A 223 4.47 -2.90 -17.98
CA GLN A 223 3.70 -2.75 -16.74
C GLN A 223 3.46 -4.14 -16.14
N ILE A 224 3.69 -4.26 -14.84
CA ILE A 224 3.46 -5.48 -14.08
C ILE A 224 2.60 -5.11 -12.87
N TYR A 225 1.45 -5.77 -12.72
CA TYR A 225 0.55 -5.61 -11.58
C TYR A 225 0.45 -6.93 -10.81
N LEU A 226 0.48 -6.85 -9.48
CA LEU A 226 0.48 -7.99 -8.58
C LEU A 226 -0.78 -7.97 -7.73
N PHE A 227 -1.40 -9.15 -7.63
CA PHE A 227 -2.57 -9.36 -6.80
C PHE A 227 -2.37 -10.60 -5.94
N ILE A 228 -2.89 -10.53 -4.71
CA ILE A 228 -2.93 -11.64 -3.77
C ILE A 228 -4.37 -11.76 -3.31
N ASN A 229 -4.97 -12.95 -3.45
CA ASN A 229 -6.36 -13.21 -3.11
C ASN A 229 -7.32 -12.17 -3.73
N LYS A 230 -7.08 -11.86 -5.02
CA LYS A 230 -7.80 -10.85 -5.82
C LYS A 230 -7.69 -9.41 -5.34
N GLN A 231 -6.83 -9.13 -4.36
CA GLN A 231 -6.53 -7.78 -3.88
C GLN A 231 -5.24 -7.27 -4.50
N PHE A 232 -5.28 -6.07 -5.06
CA PHE A 232 -4.08 -5.41 -5.57
C PHE A 232 -3.10 -5.14 -4.43
N VAL A 233 -1.83 -5.52 -4.63
CA VAL A 233 -0.77 -5.27 -3.64
C VAL A 233 0.29 -4.31 -4.17
N ALA A 234 0.66 -4.39 -5.45
CA ALA A 234 1.64 -3.47 -6.03
C ALA A 234 1.62 -3.48 -7.56
N GLY A 235 2.19 -2.44 -8.16
CA GLY A 235 2.48 -2.39 -9.59
C GLY A 235 3.79 -1.66 -9.85
N THR A 236 4.50 -2.06 -10.91
CA THR A 236 5.76 -1.45 -11.33
C THR A 236 5.91 -1.45 -12.85
N THR A 237 6.94 -0.78 -13.34
CA THR A 237 7.34 -0.78 -14.74
C THR A 237 8.75 -1.32 -14.89
N ASP A 238 8.92 -2.44 -15.57
CA ASP A 238 10.22 -3.01 -15.90
C ASP A 238 10.19 -3.65 -17.29
N GLY A 239 11.30 -3.54 -18.02
CA GLY A 239 11.43 -4.00 -19.41
C GLY A 239 12.54 -5.00 -19.63
N SER A 240 13.05 -5.64 -18.58
CA SER A 240 14.12 -6.64 -18.67
C SER A 240 13.71 -7.83 -19.55
N TYR A 241 12.48 -8.32 -19.39
CA TYR A 241 11.94 -9.45 -20.17
C TYR A 241 10.54 -9.10 -20.71
N SER A 242 10.32 -9.40 -21.99
CA SER A 242 9.06 -9.08 -22.70
C SER A 242 8.15 -10.28 -22.90
N ALA A 243 8.71 -11.49 -22.98
CA ALA A 243 7.99 -12.74 -23.18
C ALA A 243 8.79 -13.92 -22.61
N GLY A 244 8.15 -15.09 -22.50
CA GLY A 244 8.82 -16.33 -22.13
C GLY A 244 7.90 -17.31 -21.42
N GLU A 245 8.54 -18.35 -20.89
CA GLU A 245 7.90 -19.44 -20.14
C GLU A 245 7.25 -18.91 -18.85
N ILE A 246 6.19 -19.58 -18.41
CA ILE A 246 5.68 -19.46 -17.04
C ILE A 246 6.22 -20.59 -16.16
N GLY A 247 6.10 -20.43 -14.86
CA GLY A 247 6.46 -21.48 -13.92
C GLY A 247 6.00 -21.19 -12.51
N VAL A 248 6.32 -22.11 -11.61
CA VAL A 248 6.09 -21.99 -10.17
C VAL A 248 7.38 -22.34 -9.44
N PHE A 249 7.51 -21.95 -8.17
CA PHE A 249 8.72 -22.27 -7.41
C PHE A 249 8.52 -22.26 -5.90
N ALA A 250 9.38 -23.01 -5.21
CA ALA A 250 9.57 -22.96 -3.76
C ALA A 250 10.95 -22.40 -3.42
N GLY A 251 11.05 -21.61 -2.35
CA GLY A 251 12.31 -21.06 -1.83
C GLY A 251 12.52 -21.41 -0.36
N ASN A 252 13.76 -21.70 0.02
CA ASN A 252 14.16 -22.01 1.39
C ASN A 252 15.07 -20.89 1.93
N ASN A 253 14.55 -20.09 2.86
CA ASN A 253 15.30 -19.04 3.55
C ASN A 253 15.90 -19.53 4.88
N GLY A 254 15.43 -20.64 5.40
CA GLY A 254 15.94 -21.28 6.60
C GLY A 254 15.32 -22.65 6.92
N ASN A 255 14.20 -23.00 6.28
CA ASN A 255 13.47 -24.23 6.54
C ASN A 255 13.22 -25.00 5.25
N GLU A 256 13.29 -26.33 5.32
CA GLU A 256 12.84 -27.18 4.21
C GLU A 256 11.44 -26.79 3.78
N THR A 257 11.29 -26.50 2.49
CA THR A 257 10.08 -25.90 1.95
C THR A 257 9.44 -26.82 0.95
N ASP A 258 8.12 -26.95 1.05
CA ASP A 258 7.26 -27.69 0.14
C ASP A 258 6.05 -26.83 -0.17
N VAL A 259 5.84 -26.55 -1.45
CA VAL A 259 4.76 -25.71 -1.93
C VAL A 259 4.00 -26.49 -3.00
N ALA A 260 2.69 -26.63 -2.77
CA ALA A 260 1.76 -27.24 -3.70
C ALA A 260 1.11 -26.15 -4.56
N PHE A 261 1.07 -26.39 -5.88
CA PHE A 261 0.46 -25.51 -6.85
C PHE A 261 -0.68 -26.21 -7.57
N SER A 262 -1.79 -25.50 -7.72
CA SER A 262 -2.97 -25.97 -8.45
C SER A 262 -3.52 -24.88 -9.36
N ASN A 263 -4.24 -25.29 -10.40
CA ASN A 263 -5.09 -24.42 -11.22
C ASN A 263 -4.36 -23.19 -11.77
N VAL A 264 -3.48 -23.39 -12.74
CA VAL A 264 -2.87 -22.32 -13.53
C VAL A 264 -3.83 -21.90 -14.63
N HIS A 265 -4.07 -20.60 -14.74
CA HIS A 265 -4.82 -20.00 -15.84
C HIS A 265 -4.02 -18.84 -16.43
N VAL A 266 -3.96 -18.76 -17.76
CA VAL A 266 -3.34 -17.66 -18.48
C VAL A 266 -4.32 -17.07 -19.48
N TRP A 267 -4.58 -15.77 -19.41
CA TRP A 267 -5.35 -15.02 -20.39
C TRP A 267 -4.43 -14.10 -21.17
N SER A 268 -4.49 -14.12 -22.49
CA SER A 268 -3.77 -13.16 -23.35
C SER A 268 -4.46 -11.79 -23.33
N LEU A 269 -3.69 -10.70 -23.38
CA LEU A 269 -4.17 -9.31 -23.25
C LEU A 269 -3.98 -8.46 -24.50
#